data_AF-A0A212F5L2-F1
#
_entry.id   AF-A0A212F5L2-F1
#
_cell.length_a   1.000
_cell.length_b   1.000
_cell.length_c   1.000
_cell.angle_alpha   90.00
_cell.angle_beta   90.00
_cell.angle_gamma   90.00
#
_symmetry.space_group_name_H-M   'P 1'
#
loop_
_entity.id
_entity.type
_entity.pdbx_description
1 polymer ?
#
loop_
_entity_poly.entity_id
_entity_poly.type
_entity_poly.pdbx_seq_one_letter_code
_entity_poly.pdbx_strand_id
1 'polypeptide(L)'
;MIQDRLSDGYLNIICSVEGVFPRPELVILAGNRLLNSKSSIKIIEGRYTALTSAVVRIDSLPPTVEILCDMQVPLANYFSRKRDIFFRGKIYYHGFVD
;
A
#
# COMPACT_ATOMS: atom_id res chain seq x y z
N MET A 1 -0.61 4.02 4.22
CA MET A 1 -0.67 2.61 3.81
C MET A 1 -1.21 1.83 4.98
N ILE A 2 -2.19 0.99 4.71
CA ILE A 2 -2.90 0.16 5.68
C ILE A 2 -2.91 -1.26 5.12
N GLN A 3 -2.68 -2.24 5.98
CA GLN A 3 -2.77 -3.67 5.67
C GLN A 3 -3.90 -4.26 6.52
N ASP A 4 -5.04 -4.55 5.88
CA ASP A 4 -6.24 -5.03 6.55
C ASP A 4 -6.49 -6.51 6.25
N ARG A 5 -6.52 -7.35 7.29
CA ARG A 5 -6.71 -8.80 7.17
C ARG A 5 -8.19 -9.12 7.15
N LEU A 6 -8.65 -9.70 6.05
CA LEU A 6 -10.03 -10.12 5.85
C LEU A 6 -10.25 -11.53 6.39
N SER A 7 -11.49 -11.84 6.79
CA SER A 7 -11.86 -13.10 7.46
C SER A 7 -11.73 -14.36 6.59
N ASP A 8 -11.61 -14.19 5.28
CA ASP A 8 -11.55 -15.24 4.25
C ASP A 8 -10.11 -15.55 3.75
N GLY A 9 -9.10 -15.12 4.51
CA GLY A 9 -7.69 -15.36 4.17
C GLY A 9 -7.13 -14.41 3.11
N TYR A 10 -7.76 -13.26 2.94
CA TYR A 10 -7.30 -12.19 2.08
C TYR A 10 -6.67 -11.05 2.88
N LEU A 11 -5.79 -10.32 2.20
CA LEU A 11 -5.21 -9.08 2.67
C LEU A 11 -5.66 -7.97 1.73
N ASN A 12 -6.30 -6.95 2.30
CA ASN A 12 -6.59 -5.71 1.61
C ASN A 12 -5.49 -4.70 1.94
N ILE A 13 -4.69 -4.37 0.93
CA ILE A 13 -3.62 -3.38 1.04
C ILE A 13 -4.16 -2.07 0.48
N ILE A 14 -4.18 -1.02 1.28
CA ILE A 14 -4.68 0.30 0.89
C ILE A 14 -3.53 1.30 0.95
N CYS A 15 -3.32 2.01 -0.15
CA CYS A 15 -2.44 3.17 -0.20
C CYS A 15 -3.24 4.42 -0.56
N SER A 16 -3.08 5.48 0.22
CA SER A 16 -3.75 6.76 0.00
C SER A 16 -2.74 7.91 0.05
N VAL A 17 -3.02 8.94 -0.75
CA VAL A 17 -2.34 10.24 -0.72
C VAL A 17 -3.37 11.34 -0.84
N GLU A 18 -3.08 12.48 -0.20
CA GLU A 18 -3.99 13.62 -0.09
C GLU A 18 -3.22 14.90 -0.39
N GLY A 19 -3.90 15.91 -0.95
CA GLY A 19 -3.32 17.23 -1.17
C GLY A 19 -2.28 17.30 -2.30
N VAL A 20 -2.23 16.31 -3.18
CA VAL A 20 -1.19 16.22 -4.22
C VAL A 20 -1.58 17.01 -5.46
N PHE A 21 -0.62 17.72 -6.06
CA PHE A 21 -0.78 18.39 -7.34
C PHE A 21 0.57 18.44 -8.06
N PRO A 22 0.64 18.19 -9.39
CA PRO A 22 -0.40 17.71 -10.30
C PRO A 22 -0.89 16.27 -10.02
N ARG A 23 -1.67 15.69 -10.94
CA ARG A 23 -2.31 14.37 -10.77
C ARG A 23 -1.27 13.28 -10.40
N PRO A 24 -1.43 12.56 -9.27
CA PRO A 24 -0.56 11.45 -8.91
C PRO A 24 -0.97 10.13 -9.57
N GLU A 25 0.01 9.24 -9.68
CA GLU A 25 -0.14 7.84 -10.03
C GLU A 25 0.35 6.98 -8.86
N LEU A 26 -0.38 5.90 -8.56
CA LEU A 26 -0.11 5.03 -7.42
C LEU A 26 -0.07 3.58 -7.90
N VAL A 27 0.95 2.84 -7.46
CA VAL A 27 1.05 1.40 -7.68
C VAL A 27 1.40 0.68 -6.38
N ILE A 28 0.89 -0.54 -6.21
CA ILE A 28 1.18 -1.38 -5.05
C ILE A 28 1.99 -2.59 -5.52
N LEU A 29 3.10 -2.86 -4.85
CA LEU A 29 3.93 -4.04 -5.07
C LEU A 29 4.05 -4.89 -3.80
N ALA A 30 4.20 -6.19 -3.98
CA ALA A 30 4.70 -7.10 -2.96
C ALA A 30 6.08 -7.61 -3.39
N GLY A 31 7.14 -7.15 -2.71
CA GLY A 31 8.51 -7.25 -3.18
C GLY A 31 8.63 -6.60 -4.56
N ASN A 32 8.99 -7.39 -5.57
CA ASN A 32 9.11 -6.92 -6.96
C ASN A 32 7.87 -7.23 -7.82
N ARG A 33 6.80 -7.79 -7.23
CA ARG A 33 5.58 -8.17 -7.97
C ARG A 33 4.54 -7.06 -7.89
N LEU A 34 4.15 -6.50 -9.04
CA LEU A 34 3.02 -5.59 -9.15
C LEU A 34 1.72 -6.32 -8.78
N LEU A 35 0.92 -5.73 -7.90
CA LEU A 35 -0.40 -6.28 -7.52
C LEU A 35 -1.49 -5.70 -8.41
N ASN A 36 -2.52 -6.52 -8.69
CA ASN A 36 -3.71 -6.03 -9.37
C ASN A 36 -4.51 -5.13 -8.41
N SER A 37 -4.41 -3.82 -8.61
CA SER A 37 -4.99 -2.81 -7.73
C SER A 37 -6.06 -1.99 -8.43
N LYS A 38 -7.09 -1.58 -7.67
CA LYS A 38 -8.09 -0.61 -8.11
C LYS A 38 -7.75 0.76 -7.54
N SER A 39 -7.78 1.78 -8.39
CA SER A 39 -7.51 3.16 -7.99
C SER A 39 -8.76 4.02 -8.13
N SER A 40 -8.96 4.90 -7.16
CA SER A 40 -9.94 5.97 -7.19
C SER A 40 -9.22 7.29 -6.97
N ILE A 41 -9.65 8.32 -7.69
CA ILE A 41 -9.07 9.65 -7.57
C ILE A 41 -10.19 10.68 -7.46
N LYS A 42 -10.04 11.62 -6.54
CA LYS A 42 -10.96 12.72 -6.28
C LYS A 42 -10.18 14.02 -6.26
N ILE A 43 -10.85 15.11 -6.60
CA ILE A 43 -10.32 16.46 -6.49
C ILE A 43 -11.04 17.14 -5.33
N ILE A 44 -10.28 17.64 -4.36
CA ILE A 44 -10.78 18.36 -3.19
C ILE A 44 -9.97 19.66 -3.13
N GLU A 45 -10.65 20.81 -3.19
CA GLU A 45 -10.01 22.13 -3.15
C GLU A 45 -8.88 22.31 -4.18
N GLY A 46 -9.08 21.79 -5.39
CA GLY A 46 -8.10 21.87 -6.49
C GLY A 46 -6.89 20.94 -6.36
N ARG A 47 -6.83 20.09 -5.33
CA ARG A 47 -5.79 19.09 -5.11
C ARG A 47 -6.34 17.68 -5.25
N TYR A 48 -5.48 16.76 -5.63
CA TYR A 48 -5.84 15.36 -5.81
C TYR A 48 -5.69 14.58 -4.50
N THR A 49 -6.74 13.81 -4.22
CA THR A 49 -6.72 12.73 -3.24
C THR A 49 -6.89 11.43 -4.01
N ALA A 50 -5.93 10.52 -3.90
CA ALA A 50 -5.94 9.25 -4.60
C ALA A 50 -5.87 8.10 -3.59
N LEU A 51 -6.69 7.08 -3.81
CA LEU A 51 -6.72 5.85 -3.03
C LEU A 51 -6.60 4.67 -3.98
N THR A 52 -5.61 3.81 -3.74
CA THR A 52 -5.37 2.58 -4.48
C THR A 52 -5.44 1.41 -3.51
N SER A 53 -6.20 0.37 -3.86
CA SER A 53 -6.32 -0.84 -3.05
C SER A 53 -6.05 -2.10 -3.85
N ALA A 54 -5.39 -3.08 -3.23
CA ALA A 54 -5.15 -4.40 -3.80
C ALA A 54 -5.62 -5.47 -2.81
N VAL A 55 -6.50 -6.36 -3.27
CA VAL A 55 -6.98 -7.50 -2.49
C VAL A 55 -6.27 -8.76 -2.99
N VAL A 56 -5.51 -9.40 -2.11
CA VAL A 56 -4.68 -10.56 -2.46
C VAL A 56 -4.89 -11.69 -1.46
N ARG A 57 -4.80 -12.95 -1.93
CA ARG A 57 -4.81 -14.11 -1.02
C ARG A 57 -3.52 -14.13 -0.22
N ILE A 58 -3.62 -14.27 1.10
CA ILE A 58 -2.46 -14.29 2.01
C ILE A 58 -1.49 -15.43 1.64
N ASP A 59 -2.00 -16.59 1.25
CA ASP A 59 -1.17 -17.73 0.89
C ASP A 59 -0.39 -17.54 -0.43
N SER A 60 -0.80 -16.57 -1.25
CA SER A 60 -0.10 -16.20 -2.49
C SER A 60 1.07 -15.23 -2.28
N LEU A 61 1.26 -14.72 -1.06
CA LEU A 61 2.37 -13.87 -0.66
C LEU A 61 3.44 -14.69 0.07
N PRO A 62 4.74 -14.38 -0.05
CA PRO A 62 5.76 -14.99 0.79
C PRO A 62 5.46 -14.84 2.30
N PRO A 63 6.00 -15.71 3.16
CA PRO A 63 5.77 -15.63 4.62
C PRO A 63 6.13 -14.27 5.23
N THR A 64 7.16 -13.63 4.66
CA THR A 64 7.55 -12.25 4.94
C THR A 64 7.83 -11.56 3.61
N VAL A 65 7.20 -10.42 3.35
CA VAL A 65 7.40 -9.66 2.12
C VAL A 65 7.22 -8.17 2.35
N GLU A 66 8.03 -7.35 1.70
CA GLU A 66 7.82 -5.90 1.69
C GLU A 66 6.60 -5.56 0.85
N ILE A 67 5.69 -4.76 1.40
CA ILE A 67 4.63 -4.10 0.66
C ILE A 67 5.11 -2.70 0.34
N LEU A 68 5.14 -2.38 -0.96
CA LEU A 68 5.57 -1.08 -1.46
C LEU A 68 4.36 -0.36 -2.03
N CYS A 69 4.20 0.91 -1.67
CA CYS A 69 3.36 1.82 -2.41
C CYS A 69 4.23 2.91 -3.03
N ASP A 70 4.31 2.88 -4.35
CA ASP A 70 5.02 3.89 -5.12
C ASP A 70 4.02 4.93 -5.62
N MET A 71 4.34 6.18 -5.34
CA MET A 71 3.63 7.34 -5.80
C MET A 71 4.51 8.15 -6.73
N GLN A 72 3.98 8.49 -7.90
CA GLN A 72 4.62 9.36 -8.88
C GLN A 72 3.73 10.55 -9.17
N VAL A 73 4.34 11.72 -9.34
CA VAL A 73 3.71 12.89 -9.96
C VAL A 73 4.53 13.24 -11.20
N PRO A 74 4.22 12.66 -12.37
CA PRO A 74 5.07 12.75 -13.56
C PRO A 74 5.33 14.20 -14.00
N LEU A 75 4.31 15.04 -13.96
CA LEU A 75 4.40 16.45 -14.35
C LEU A 75 5.26 17.31 -13.41
N ALA A 76 5.54 16.83 -12.20
CA ALA A 76 6.39 17.51 -11.23
C ALA A 76 7.74 16.80 -11.03
N ASN A 77 8.01 15.71 -11.76
CA ASN A 77 9.18 14.85 -11.56
C ASN A 77 9.38 14.46 -10.08
N TYR A 78 8.27 14.14 -9.40
CA TYR A 78 8.29 13.77 -7.99
C TYR A 78 8.00 12.27 -7.82
N PHE A 79 8.79 11.60 -7.00
CA PHE A 79 8.64 10.20 -6.65
C PHE A 79 8.68 10.03 -5.13
N SER A 80 7.80 9.21 -4.59
CA SER A 80 7.80 8.82 -3.19
C SER A 80 7.44 7.35 -3.05
N ARG A 81 8.19 6.63 -2.21
CA ARG A 81 7.97 5.20 -1.92
C ARG A 81 7.69 5.03 -0.44
N LYS A 82 6.52 4.51 -0.11
CA LYS A 82 6.19 4.03 1.24
C LYS A 82 6.39 2.53 1.30
N ARG A 83 7.08 2.05 2.34
CA ARG A 83 7.34 0.63 2.57
C ARG A 83 6.74 0.20 3.88
N ASP A 84 6.29 -1.04 3.93
CA ASP A 84 5.86 -1.73 5.13
C ASP A 84 6.14 -3.23 4.97
N ILE A 85 6.19 -3.98 6.06
CA ILE A 85 6.51 -5.40 6.02
C ILE A 85 5.26 -6.19 6.34
N PHE A 86 4.87 -7.07 5.43
CA PHE A 86 3.86 -8.08 5.70
C PHE A 86 4.51 -9.30 6.34
N PHE A 87 3.94 -9.74 7.46
CA PHE A 87 4.23 -11.03 8.07
C PHE A 87 2.98 -11.89 8.04
N ARG A 88 3.07 -13.11 7.50
CA ARG A 88 1.95 -14.06 7.48
C ARG A 88 1.61 -14.55 8.90
N GLY A 89 2.65 -14.83 9.70
CA GLY A 89 2.52 -15.28 11.08
C GLY A 89 2.22 -14.16 12.08
N LYS A 90 1.98 -14.56 13.34
CA LYS A 90 1.89 -13.61 14.46
C LYS A 90 3.30 -13.17 14.84
N ILE A 91 3.49 -11.87 15.01
CA ILE A 91 4.70 -11.34 15.65
C ILE A 91 4.50 -11.51 17.15
N TYR A 92 5.33 -12.34 17.79
CA TYR A 92 5.40 -12.40 19.25
C TYR A 92 6.38 -11.32 19.71
N TYR A 93 5.87 -10.26 20.33
CA TYR A 93 6.73 -9.37 21.11
C TYR A 93 7.12 -10.13 22.38
N HIS A 94 8.33 -10.66 22.43
CA HIS A 94 8.94 -10.98 23.72
C HIS A 94 9.18 -9.65 24.42
N GLY A 95 8.29 -9.29 25.35
CA GLY A 95 8.48 -8.14 26.20
C GLY A 95 9.83 -8.25 26.90
N PHE A 96 10.64 -7.20 26.78
CA PHE A 96 11.62 -6.90 27.81
C PHE A 96 10.82 -6.76 29.11
N VAL A 97 11.04 -7.69 30.03
CA VAL A 97 10.67 -7.51 31.42
C VAL A 97 11.74 -6.55 31.96
N ASP A 98 11.34 -5.31 32.24
CA ASP A 98 12.15 -4.39 33.05
C ASP A 98 12.32 -4.94 34.48
#